data_AF-A0A945MQB0-F1
#
_entry.id   AF-A0A945MQB0-F1
#
_cell.length_a   1.000
_cell.length_b   1.000
_cell.length_c   1.000
_cell.angle_alpha   90.00
_cell.angle_beta   90.00
_cell.angle_gamma   90.00
#
_symmetry.space_group_name_H-M   'P 1'
#
loop_
_entity.id
_entity.type
_entity.pdbx_description
1 polymer ?
#
loop_
_entity_poly.entity_id
_entity_poly.type
_entity_poly.pdbx_seq_one_letter_code
_entity_poly.pdbx_strand_id
1 'polypeptide(L)'
;MKATRLVLSAFLALGMASGAVWGAKFETNPGDPGNSITFDVAAPLETIVGTSAAVKGHFRFDPGNVKASSGGMFVVDVAKFKTGIDLRDEHFRDNFLQAKKYPNATFTLGKITKASKKSIKSGESVELEIEGTMNMHGVKHKEKATATVTYLDKEAVGGVLPGNVIVVKASFQIALADYGIKRPAMLVLKVGEVVDIDLTSRLTDAPKMANGDGCGAGGCGGCGAGGCGSCGAGGCGGCGAGGCGSCGAGGSGGCGAGGCGE
;
A
#
# COMPACT_ATOMS: atom_id res chain seq x y z
N MET A 1 40.50 56.39 31.61
CA MET A 1 40.41 55.14 32.39
C MET A 1 38.95 54.70 32.46
N LYS A 2 38.66 53.45 32.08
CA LYS A 2 37.40 52.67 32.27
C LYS A 2 36.20 53.17 31.43
N ALA A 3 35.94 52.68 30.21
CA ALA A 3 35.43 51.35 29.80
C ALA A 3 34.16 50.90 30.54
N THR A 4 33.10 50.53 29.78
CA THR A 4 31.97 49.59 30.08
C THR A 4 30.61 50.20 29.73
N ARG A 5 29.65 49.62 28.99
CA ARG A 5 29.51 48.48 28.06
C ARG A 5 28.16 48.70 27.33
N LEU A 6 28.10 48.42 26.02
CA LEU A 6 26.85 48.19 25.30
C LEU A 6 26.11 47.00 25.93
N VAL A 7 24.80 47.13 26.16
CA VAL A 7 23.90 45.97 26.22
C VAL A 7 22.65 46.29 25.41
N LEU A 8 22.63 45.73 24.20
CA LEU A 8 21.51 45.68 23.27
C LEU A 8 20.69 44.44 23.63
N SER A 9 19.61 44.59 24.37
CA SER A 9 18.72 43.47 24.75
C SER A 9 17.59 43.33 23.74
N ALA A 10 17.84 42.59 22.67
CA ALA A 10 16.81 42.04 21.80
C ALA A 10 16.12 40.86 22.52
N PHE A 11 14.90 41.08 23.03
CA PHE A 11 14.05 39.99 23.49
C PHE A 11 13.42 39.31 22.28
N LEU A 12 14.07 38.25 21.82
CA LEU A 12 13.64 37.35 20.77
C LEU A 12 12.40 36.56 21.23
N ALA A 13 11.30 36.74 20.51
CA ALA A 13 10.09 35.95 20.67
C ALA A 13 10.37 34.47 20.39
N LEU A 14 10.17 33.60 21.39
CA LEU A 14 10.10 32.16 21.18
C LEU A 14 8.63 31.76 21.13
N GLY A 15 8.05 31.87 19.93
CA GLY A 15 6.77 31.24 19.62
C GLY A 15 6.93 29.74 19.73
N MET A 16 6.36 29.14 20.77
CA MET A 16 6.14 27.70 20.81
C MET A 16 5.08 27.36 19.77
N ALA A 17 5.53 27.02 18.55
CA ALA A 17 4.70 26.29 17.62
C ALA A 17 4.49 24.89 18.22
N SER A 18 3.41 24.70 18.97
CA SER A 18 2.86 23.38 19.25
C SER A 18 2.41 22.79 17.93
N GLY A 19 3.35 22.20 17.18
CA GLY A 19 3.01 21.32 16.08
C GLY A 19 2.15 20.21 16.67
N ALA A 20 0.87 20.18 16.31
CA ALA A 20 0.04 19.02 16.56
C ALA A 20 0.80 17.83 15.95
N VAL A 21 1.29 16.92 16.79
CA VAL A 21 1.91 15.67 16.35
C VAL A 21 0.78 14.89 15.67
N TRP A 22 0.66 15.06 14.36
CA TRP A 22 -0.22 14.23 13.55
C TRP A 22 0.45 12.86 13.47
N GLY A 23 -0.29 11.80 13.79
CA GLY A 23 0.21 10.43 13.68
C GLY A 23 0.91 10.16 12.35
N ALA A 24 1.93 9.30 12.38
CA ALA A 24 2.69 8.94 11.20
C ALA A 24 1.76 8.31 10.15
N LYS A 25 1.97 8.65 8.87
CA LYS A 25 1.17 8.10 7.78
C LYS A 25 1.78 6.78 7.34
N PHE A 26 1.05 5.69 7.55
CA PHE A 26 1.41 4.38 7.04
C PHE A 26 0.65 4.11 5.76
N GLU A 27 1.28 3.47 4.78
CA GLU A 27 0.67 3.13 3.50
C GLU A 27 0.91 1.66 3.15
N THR A 28 -0.08 1.04 2.51
CA THR A 28 0.07 -0.31 1.97
C THR A 28 1.02 -0.30 0.77
N ASN A 29 1.83 -1.35 0.63
CA ASN A 29 2.52 -1.63 -0.62
C ASN A 29 1.62 -2.52 -1.52
N PRO A 30 1.18 -2.04 -2.71
CA PRO A 30 0.38 -2.85 -3.62
C PRO A 30 1.13 -4.13 -4.03
N GLY A 31 0.52 -5.29 -3.82
CA GLY A 31 1.13 -6.59 -4.15
C GLY A 31 1.98 -7.21 -3.04
N ASP A 32 2.05 -6.59 -1.85
CA ASP A 32 2.57 -7.25 -0.67
C ASP A 32 1.69 -8.47 -0.31
N PRO A 33 2.24 -9.69 -0.18
CA PRO A 33 1.46 -10.89 0.19
C PRO A 33 0.80 -10.79 1.58
N GLY A 34 1.22 -9.85 2.42
CA GLY A 34 0.59 -9.57 3.70
C GLY A 34 -0.71 -8.76 3.61
N ASN A 35 -1.10 -8.32 2.41
CA ASN A 35 -2.39 -7.70 2.15
C ASN A 35 -3.38 -8.73 1.60
N SER A 36 -4.43 -9.02 2.35
CA SER A 36 -5.51 -9.92 1.96
C SER A 36 -6.83 -9.41 2.51
N ILE A 37 -7.87 -9.48 1.70
CA ILE A 37 -9.25 -9.31 2.10
C ILE A 37 -10.00 -10.60 1.74
N THR A 38 -10.75 -11.12 2.71
CA THR A 38 -11.62 -12.27 2.57
C THR A 38 -13.04 -11.85 2.90
N PHE A 39 -13.99 -12.38 2.16
CA PHE A 39 -15.39 -12.29 2.51
C PHE A 39 -16.01 -13.67 2.54
N ASP A 40 -16.94 -13.87 3.46
CA ASP A 40 -17.70 -15.09 3.65
C ASP A 40 -19.19 -14.77 3.58
N VAL A 41 -19.90 -15.50 2.72
CA VAL A 41 -21.36 -15.41 2.60
C VAL A 41 -21.95 -16.77 2.95
N ALA A 42 -22.67 -16.83 4.07
CA ALA A 42 -23.40 -18.03 4.46
C ALA A 42 -24.68 -18.16 3.61
N ALA A 43 -24.72 -19.16 2.71
CA ALA A 43 -25.94 -19.53 2.00
C ALA A 43 -26.49 -20.88 2.51
N PRO A 44 -27.79 -21.18 2.35
CA PRO A 44 -28.43 -22.36 2.94
C PRO A 44 -27.85 -23.72 2.53
N LEU A 45 -27.14 -23.77 1.40
CA LEU A 45 -26.58 -25.00 0.82
C LEU A 45 -25.05 -25.01 0.74
N GLU A 46 -24.39 -23.85 0.82
CA GLU A 46 -22.93 -23.71 0.68
C GLU A 46 -22.48 -22.35 1.25
N THR A 47 -21.28 -22.30 1.85
CA THR A 47 -20.62 -21.03 2.20
C THR A 47 -19.75 -20.58 1.04
N ILE A 48 -19.98 -19.37 0.53
CA ILE A 48 -19.18 -18.78 -0.54
C ILE A 48 -18.07 -17.95 0.10
N VAL A 49 -16.83 -18.35 -0.17
CA VAL A 49 -15.62 -17.62 0.26
C VAL A 49 -15.02 -16.91 -0.93
N GLY A 50 -14.74 -15.62 -0.80
CA GLY A 50 -14.04 -14.85 -1.81
C GLY A 50 -12.82 -14.14 -1.23
N THR A 51 -11.71 -14.18 -1.95
CA THR A 51 -10.43 -13.60 -1.49
C THR A 51 -9.87 -12.62 -2.52
N SER A 52 -9.16 -11.60 -2.06
CA SER A 52 -8.38 -10.72 -2.92
C SER A 52 -7.15 -10.18 -2.19
N ALA A 53 -6.03 -10.06 -2.90
CA ALA A 53 -4.82 -9.39 -2.39
C ALA A 53 -4.72 -7.92 -2.84
N ALA A 54 -5.70 -7.44 -3.60
CA ALA A 54 -5.66 -6.13 -4.25
C ALA A 54 -6.15 -4.99 -3.35
N VAL A 55 -5.55 -4.88 -2.17
CA VAL A 55 -5.86 -3.82 -1.20
C VAL A 55 -4.85 -2.70 -1.32
N LYS A 56 -5.34 -1.46 -1.42
CA LYS A 56 -4.55 -0.23 -1.36
C LYS A 56 -5.10 0.66 -0.28
N GLY A 57 -4.27 1.19 0.59
CA GLY A 57 -4.74 2.10 1.62
C GLY A 57 -3.64 2.88 2.30
N HIS A 58 -4.07 3.80 3.13
CA HIS A 58 -3.24 4.50 4.08
C HIS A 58 -3.98 4.66 5.39
N PHE A 59 -3.23 4.79 6.47
CA PHE A 59 -3.76 5.06 7.80
C PHE A 59 -2.76 5.92 8.56
N ARG A 60 -3.22 7.06 9.11
CA ARG A 60 -2.37 7.83 10.03
C ARG A 60 -2.57 7.32 11.45
N PHE A 61 -1.53 6.74 12.00
CA PHE A 61 -1.55 6.09 13.29
C PHE A 61 -0.53 6.74 14.22
N ASP A 62 -0.97 7.05 15.44
CA ASP A 62 -0.11 7.52 16.52
C ASP A 62 -0.05 6.45 17.62
N PRO A 63 1.08 5.74 17.78
CA PRO A 63 1.23 4.75 18.84
C PRO A 63 1.21 5.38 20.25
N GLY A 64 1.54 6.68 20.39
CA GLY A 64 1.47 7.40 21.66
C GLY A 64 0.06 7.84 22.05
N ASN A 65 -0.82 8.05 21.07
CA ASN A 65 -2.22 8.42 21.28
C ASN A 65 -3.13 7.76 20.24
N VAL A 66 -3.47 6.50 20.49
CA VAL A 66 -4.24 5.65 19.58
C VAL A 66 -5.56 6.29 19.19
N LYS A 67 -6.26 6.94 20.13
CA LYS A 67 -7.58 7.55 19.88
C LYS A 67 -7.51 8.82 19.02
N ALA A 68 -6.36 9.50 18.98
CA ALA A 68 -6.13 10.65 18.11
C ALA A 68 -5.81 10.26 16.65
N SER A 69 -5.55 8.96 16.40
CA SER A 69 -5.31 8.44 15.06
C SER A 69 -6.54 8.66 14.16
N SER A 70 -6.30 9.16 12.95
CA SER A 70 -7.35 9.58 12.01
C SER A 70 -6.82 9.56 10.57
N GLY A 71 -7.68 9.76 9.57
CA GLY A 71 -7.23 9.80 8.17
C GLY A 71 -6.81 8.41 7.66
N GLY A 72 -7.72 7.45 7.76
CA GLY A 72 -7.59 6.13 7.16
C GLY A 72 -8.47 5.99 5.91
N MET A 73 -7.92 5.45 4.83
CA MET A 73 -8.69 5.09 3.64
C MET A 73 -8.14 3.81 3.04
N PHE A 74 -9.02 2.85 2.81
CA PHE A 74 -8.72 1.57 2.16
C PHE A 74 -9.58 1.44 0.91
N VAL A 75 -8.98 0.96 -0.16
CA VAL A 75 -9.57 0.79 -1.48
C VAL A 75 -9.24 -0.62 -1.95
N VAL A 76 -10.27 -1.35 -2.36
CA VAL A 76 -10.15 -2.72 -2.87
C VAL A 76 -10.69 -2.75 -4.29
N ASP A 77 -9.92 -3.35 -5.18
CA ASP A 77 -10.34 -3.62 -6.56
C ASP A 77 -11.29 -4.82 -6.58
N VAL A 78 -12.58 -4.56 -6.84
CA VAL A 78 -13.60 -5.61 -6.80
C VAL A 78 -13.46 -6.59 -7.97
N ALA A 79 -12.76 -6.22 -9.04
CA ALA A 79 -12.56 -7.08 -10.20
C ALA A 79 -11.54 -8.20 -9.93
N LYS A 80 -10.79 -8.11 -8.82
CA LYS A 80 -9.73 -9.04 -8.43
C LYS A 80 -10.13 -10.01 -7.32
N PHE A 81 -11.41 -10.07 -6.98
CA PHE A 81 -11.91 -11.12 -6.11
C PHE A 81 -11.91 -12.47 -6.83
N LYS A 82 -11.50 -13.50 -6.09
CA LYS A 82 -11.49 -14.89 -6.51
C LYS A 82 -12.25 -15.74 -5.51
N THR A 83 -13.24 -16.48 -5.99
CA THR A 83 -14.05 -17.41 -5.19
C THR A 83 -13.70 -18.88 -5.46
N GLY A 84 -12.73 -19.13 -6.34
CA GLY A 84 -12.28 -20.48 -6.72
C GLY A 84 -13.10 -21.12 -7.85
N ILE A 85 -14.15 -20.45 -8.34
CA ILE A 85 -14.95 -20.89 -9.50
C ILE A 85 -15.01 -19.72 -10.49
N ASP A 86 -14.39 -19.85 -11.65
CA ASP A 86 -14.26 -18.74 -12.62
C ASP A 86 -15.63 -18.19 -13.06
N LEU A 87 -16.61 -19.06 -13.30
CA LEU A 87 -17.98 -18.64 -13.62
C LEU A 87 -18.60 -17.81 -12.48
N ARG A 88 -18.37 -18.19 -11.22
CA ARG A 88 -18.88 -17.44 -10.06
C ARG A 88 -18.20 -16.08 -9.97
N ASP A 89 -16.90 -16.00 -10.26
CA ASP A 89 -16.13 -14.75 -10.30
C ASP A 89 -16.64 -13.81 -11.41
N GLU A 90 -16.98 -14.34 -12.58
CA GLU A 90 -17.63 -13.58 -13.65
C GLU A 90 -19.01 -13.07 -13.24
N HIS A 91 -19.86 -13.95 -12.70
CA HIS A 91 -21.18 -13.55 -12.24
C HIS A 91 -21.11 -12.48 -11.16
N PHE A 92 -20.23 -12.65 -10.16
CA PHE A 92 -20.01 -11.71 -9.07
C PHE A 92 -19.59 -10.33 -9.57
N ARG A 93 -18.64 -10.27 -10.51
CA ARG A 93 -18.13 -9.01 -11.06
C ARG A 93 -19.12 -8.32 -11.97
N ASP A 94 -19.80 -9.06 -12.86
CA ASP A 94 -20.65 -8.44 -13.88
C ASP A 94 -22.11 -8.22 -13.40
N ASN A 95 -22.68 -9.15 -12.63
CA ASN A 95 -24.09 -9.10 -12.24
C ASN A 95 -24.34 -8.48 -10.86
N PHE A 96 -23.44 -8.71 -9.89
CA PHE A 96 -23.65 -8.27 -8.50
C PHE A 96 -22.97 -6.94 -8.21
N LEU A 97 -21.64 -6.89 -8.29
CA LEU A 97 -20.87 -5.70 -7.95
C LEU A 97 -20.75 -4.70 -9.10
N GLN A 98 -21.08 -5.12 -10.32
CA GLN A 98 -20.93 -4.32 -11.54
C GLN A 98 -19.54 -3.67 -11.63
N ALA A 99 -18.48 -4.48 -11.50
CA ALA A 99 -17.08 -4.03 -11.42
C ALA A 99 -16.67 -3.12 -12.60
N LYS A 100 -17.31 -3.25 -13.76
CA LYS A 100 -17.10 -2.34 -14.91
C LYS A 100 -17.57 -0.90 -14.62
N LYS A 101 -18.63 -0.74 -13.83
CA LYS A 101 -19.21 0.56 -13.45
C LYS A 101 -18.65 1.04 -12.11
N TYR A 102 -18.43 0.13 -11.17
CA TYR A 102 -17.90 0.41 -9.83
C TYR A 102 -16.68 -0.48 -9.56
N PRO A 103 -15.50 -0.16 -10.12
CA PRO A 103 -14.32 -1.01 -10.03
C PRO A 103 -13.70 -1.07 -8.64
N ASN A 104 -14.06 -0.14 -7.74
CA ASN A 104 -13.44 -0.02 -6.43
C ASN A 104 -14.49 0.02 -5.33
N ALA A 105 -14.28 -0.77 -4.27
CA ALA A 105 -14.91 -0.59 -2.97
C ALA A 105 -13.97 0.23 -2.07
N THR A 106 -14.49 1.24 -1.40
CA THR A 106 -13.68 2.15 -0.56
C THR A 106 -14.23 2.23 0.85
N PHE A 107 -13.37 2.05 1.84
CA PHE A 107 -13.68 2.32 3.24
C PHE A 107 -12.89 3.54 3.72
N THR A 108 -13.59 4.55 4.22
CA THR A 108 -12.99 5.75 4.82
C THR A 108 -13.22 5.75 6.31
N LEU A 109 -12.14 5.75 7.10
CA LEU A 109 -12.19 5.85 8.55
C LEU A 109 -12.78 7.21 8.94
N GLY A 110 -13.86 7.20 9.73
CA GLY A 110 -14.47 8.40 10.28
C GLY A 110 -13.90 8.73 11.66
N LYS A 111 -14.13 7.86 12.63
CA LYS A 111 -13.64 8.03 14.01
C LYS A 111 -13.36 6.68 14.68
N ILE A 112 -12.47 6.71 15.66
CA ILE A 112 -12.23 5.60 16.58
C ILE A 112 -13.14 5.81 17.79
N THR A 113 -14.14 4.95 17.97
CA THR A 113 -15.11 5.06 19.08
C THR A 113 -14.51 4.55 20.38
N LYS A 114 -13.73 3.46 20.31
CA LYS A 114 -13.10 2.81 21.45
C LYS A 114 -11.73 2.28 21.09
N ALA A 115 -10.83 2.29 22.06
CA ALA A 115 -9.52 1.64 21.98
C ALA A 115 -9.26 0.92 23.29
N SER A 116 -8.77 -0.33 23.24
CA SER A 116 -8.45 -1.10 24.44
C SER A 116 -7.26 -0.53 25.22
N LYS A 117 -6.38 0.22 24.53
CA LYS A 117 -5.21 0.91 25.10
C LYS A 117 -5.14 2.35 24.60
N LYS A 118 -4.62 3.25 25.43
CA LYS A 118 -4.37 4.66 25.04
C LYS A 118 -3.13 4.81 24.17
N SER A 119 -2.11 4.00 24.43
CA SER A 119 -0.82 3.98 23.74
C SER A 119 -0.33 2.55 23.63
N ILE A 120 0.48 2.27 22.61
CA ILE A 120 1.16 0.99 22.40
C ILE A 120 2.64 1.19 22.11
N LYS A 121 3.45 0.20 22.48
CA LYS A 121 4.87 0.12 22.12
C LYS A 121 5.09 -0.83 20.95
N SER A 122 6.31 -0.84 20.41
CA SER A 122 6.69 -1.83 19.39
C SER A 122 6.47 -3.26 19.91
N GLY A 123 5.89 -4.12 19.06
CA GLY A 123 5.51 -5.49 19.39
C GLY A 123 4.12 -5.64 20.03
N GLU A 124 3.49 -4.54 20.43
CA GLU A 124 2.16 -4.59 21.06
C GLU A 124 1.02 -4.43 20.07
N SER A 125 -0.12 -5.03 20.41
CA SER A 125 -1.39 -4.85 19.72
C SER A 125 -2.38 -4.03 20.55
N VAL A 126 -3.29 -3.35 19.84
CA VAL A 126 -4.46 -2.66 20.38
C VAL A 126 -5.70 -3.04 19.57
N GLU A 127 -6.81 -3.20 20.26
CA GLU A 127 -8.13 -3.42 19.66
C GLU A 127 -8.87 -2.09 19.60
N LEU A 128 -9.47 -1.81 18.45
CA LEU A 128 -10.17 -0.59 18.10
C LEU A 128 -11.58 -0.93 17.66
N GLU A 129 -12.55 -0.16 18.16
CA GLU A 129 -13.86 -0.06 17.52
C GLU A 129 -13.84 1.22 16.68
N ILE A 130 -14.17 1.10 15.40
CA ILE A 130 -14.12 2.20 14.44
C ILE A 130 -15.46 2.37 13.76
N GLU A 131 -15.80 3.64 13.48
CA GLU A 131 -16.93 4.02 12.64
C GLU A 131 -16.37 4.67 11.37
N GLY A 132 -16.79 4.15 10.21
CA GLY A 132 -16.34 4.62 8.90
C GLY A 132 -17.46 4.70 7.90
N THR A 133 -17.17 5.30 6.75
CA THR A 133 -18.06 5.29 5.59
C THR A 133 -17.54 4.29 4.58
N MET A 134 -18.32 3.25 4.30
CA MET A 134 -18.08 2.31 3.21
C MET A 134 -18.82 2.81 1.97
N ASN A 135 -18.13 2.81 0.84
CA ASN A 135 -18.68 3.07 -0.48
C ASN A 135 -18.50 1.82 -1.34
N MET A 136 -19.60 1.18 -1.69
CA MET A 136 -19.63 -0.01 -2.53
C MET A 136 -20.83 0.08 -3.46
N HIS A 137 -20.65 -0.31 -4.73
CA HIS A 137 -21.72 -0.28 -5.74
C HIS A 137 -22.37 1.11 -5.91
N GLY A 138 -21.60 2.18 -5.63
CA GLY A 138 -22.06 3.58 -5.71
C GLY A 138 -22.90 4.04 -4.51
N VAL A 139 -23.17 3.18 -3.54
CA VAL A 139 -23.90 3.51 -2.32
C VAL A 139 -22.93 3.71 -1.17
N LYS A 140 -23.13 4.81 -0.42
CA LYS A 140 -22.35 5.12 0.78
C LYS A 140 -23.16 4.75 2.01
N HIS A 141 -22.60 3.90 2.86
CA HIS A 141 -23.20 3.49 4.12
C HIS A 141 -22.22 3.68 5.28
N LYS A 142 -22.73 3.90 6.49
CA LYS A 142 -21.90 4.04 7.69
C LYS A 142 -21.80 2.68 8.35
N GLU A 143 -20.57 2.18 8.48
CA GLU A 143 -20.31 0.87 9.06
C GLU A 143 -19.49 0.98 10.33
N LYS A 144 -19.74 0.03 11.24
CA LYS A 144 -18.94 -0.21 12.43
C LYS A 144 -18.04 -1.40 12.17
N ALA A 145 -16.77 -1.28 12.49
CA ALA A 145 -15.81 -2.36 12.37
C ALA A 145 -14.99 -2.50 13.64
N THR A 146 -14.56 -3.73 13.92
CA THR A 146 -13.57 -4.00 14.96
C THR A 146 -12.24 -4.22 14.27
N ALA A 147 -11.18 -3.56 14.73
CA ALA A 147 -9.86 -3.66 14.14
C ALA A 147 -8.79 -3.85 15.21
N THR A 148 -7.88 -4.79 15.00
CA THR A 148 -6.67 -4.98 15.79
C THR A 148 -5.50 -4.40 15.03
N VAL A 149 -4.79 -3.47 15.66
CA VAL A 149 -3.59 -2.83 15.10
C VAL A 149 -2.39 -3.27 15.92
N THR A 150 -1.40 -3.88 15.26
CA THR A 150 -0.11 -4.21 15.85
C THR A 150 0.95 -3.26 15.31
N TYR A 151 1.70 -2.62 16.20
CA TYR A 151 2.78 -1.72 15.83
C TYR A 151 4.13 -2.41 15.95
N LEU A 152 4.96 -2.31 14.91
CA LEU A 152 6.31 -2.85 14.86
C LEU A 152 7.24 -1.72 14.40
N ASP A 153 8.24 -1.39 15.21
CA ASP A 153 9.29 -0.48 14.78
C ASP A 153 10.25 -1.13 13.79
N LYS A 154 11.04 -0.29 13.11
CA LYS A 154 12.12 -0.69 12.20
C LYS A 154 13.00 -1.82 12.76
N GLU A 155 13.27 -1.78 14.06
CA GLU A 155 14.16 -2.72 14.75
C GLU A 155 13.51 -4.10 14.86
N ALA A 156 12.24 -4.16 15.26
CA ALA A 156 11.46 -5.40 15.32
C ALA A 156 11.21 -6.02 13.94
N VAL A 157 11.13 -5.21 12.89
CA VAL A 157 10.93 -5.67 11.51
C VAL A 157 12.20 -6.30 10.92
N GLY A 158 13.36 -6.09 11.54
CA GLY A 158 14.61 -6.79 11.17
C GLY A 158 15.07 -6.55 9.73
N GLY A 159 14.67 -5.44 9.11
CA GLY A 159 15.00 -5.11 7.72
C GLY A 159 14.16 -5.82 6.66
N VAL A 160 13.11 -6.57 7.04
CA VAL A 160 12.18 -7.21 6.08
C VAL A 160 11.36 -6.18 5.31
N LEU A 161 11.01 -5.07 5.95
CA LEU A 161 10.34 -3.92 5.34
C LEU A 161 11.06 -2.63 5.79
N PRO A 162 11.14 -1.61 4.92
CA PRO A 162 11.69 -0.32 5.32
C PRO A 162 10.72 0.38 6.29
N GLY A 163 11.28 1.14 7.24
CA GLY A 163 10.49 1.96 8.18
C GLY A 163 9.82 1.17 9.29
N ASN A 164 8.91 1.84 10.01
CA ASN A 164 8.01 1.22 10.97
C ASN A 164 6.83 0.61 10.21
N VAL A 165 6.32 -0.51 10.72
CA VAL A 165 5.24 -1.27 10.13
C VAL A 165 4.07 -1.35 11.09
N ILE A 166 2.88 -1.18 10.56
CA ILE A 166 1.66 -1.55 11.26
C ILE A 166 0.99 -2.71 10.53
N VAL A 167 0.49 -3.67 11.31
CA VAL A 167 -0.37 -4.74 10.82
C VAL A 167 -1.77 -4.45 11.30
N VAL A 168 -2.69 -4.23 10.37
CA VAL A 168 -4.09 -3.98 10.64
C VAL A 168 -4.88 -5.23 10.28
N LYS A 169 -5.61 -5.76 11.25
CA LYS A 169 -6.62 -6.81 11.05
C LYS A 169 -7.97 -6.21 11.37
N ALA A 170 -8.92 -6.22 10.45
CA ALA A 170 -10.25 -5.70 10.67
C ALA A 170 -11.31 -6.72 10.29
N SER A 171 -12.34 -6.84 11.13
CA SER A 171 -13.45 -7.76 10.93
C SER A 171 -14.75 -7.00 11.11
N PHE A 172 -15.67 -7.13 10.16
CA PHE A 172 -16.97 -6.47 10.19
C PHE A 172 -17.99 -7.17 9.31
N GLN A 173 -19.25 -6.87 9.56
CA GLN A 173 -20.40 -7.47 8.87
C GLN A 173 -21.14 -6.40 8.09
N ILE A 174 -21.48 -6.69 6.83
CA ILE A 174 -22.29 -5.79 5.99
C ILE A 174 -23.51 -6.52 5.45
N ALA A 175 -24.64 -5.82 5.34
CA ALA A 175 -25.81 -6.37 4.65
C ALA A 175 -25.78 -5.95 3.17
N LEU A 176 -25.86 -6.91 2.25
CA LEU A 176 -25.88 -6.62 0.80
C LEU A 176 -27.06 -5.72 0.38
N ALA A 177 -28.16 -5.79 1.14
CA ALA A 177 -29.36 -4.99 0.90
C ALA A 177 -29.09 -3.48 1.01
N ASP A 178 -28.19 -3.07 1.92
CA ASP A 178 -27.88 -1.66 2.15
C ASP A 178 -27.15 -1.00 0.97
N TYR A 179 -26.54 -1.81 0.10
CA TYR A 179 -25.78 -1.36 -1.07
C TYR A 179 -26.54 -1.53 -2.39
N GLY A 180 -27.83 -1.89 -2.33
CA GLY A 180 -28.68 -2.04 -3.51
C GLY A 180 -28.24 -3.14 -4.47
N ILE A 181 -27.49 -4.13 -3.98
CA ILE A 181 -27.04 -5.28 -4.78
C ILE A 181 -28.22 -6.24 -4.92
N LYS A 182 -28.60 -6.54 -6.17
CA LYS A 182 -29.77 -7.40 -6.47
C LYS A 182 -29.46 -8.85 -6.13
N ARG A 183 -30.36 -9.46 -5.35
CA ARG A 183 -30.28 -10.88 -4.97
C ARG A 183 -30.73 -11.79 -6.14
N PRO A 184 -30.07 -12.93 -6.36
CA PRO A 184 -30.61 -13.99 -7.19
C PRO A 184 -31.88 -14.55 -6.55
N ALA A 185 -32.97 -14.58 -7.31
CA ALA A 185 -34.29 -14.95 -6.82
C ALA A 185 -34.45 -16.43 -6.39
N MET A 186 -33.41 -17.27 -6.50
CA MET A 186 -33.45 -18.66 -6.02
C MET A 186 -33.14 -18.83 -4.52
N LEU A 187 -32.65 -17.79 -3.81
CA LEU A 187 -32.26 -17.85 -2.39
C LEU A 187 -33.30 -17.18 -1.46
N VAL A 188 -34.58 -17.36 -1.75
CA VAL A 188 -35.72 -16.71 -1.04
C VAL A 188 -35.94 -17.27 0.38
N LEU A 189 -35.18 -18.28 0.80
CA LEU A 189 -35.28 -18.86 2.13
C LEU A 189 -34.37 -18.14 3.14
N LYS A 190 -34.95 -17.06 3.71
CA LYS A 190 -34.83 -16.70 5.14
C LYS A 190 -33.48 -16.25 5.72
N VAL A 191 -32.57 -15.67 4.95
CA VAL A 191 -31.36 -15.04 5.53
C VAL A 191 -31.24 -13.60 5.05
N GLY A 192 -31.16 -12.65 5.99
CA GLY A 192 -30.59 -11.34 5.69
C GLY A 192 -29.11 -11.58 5.38
N GLU A 193 -28.75 -11.52 4.10
CA GLU A 193 -27.39 -11.76 3.55
C GLU A 193 -26.39 -10.77 4.15
N VAL A 194 -25.99 -11.08 5.37
CA VAL A 194 -24.84 -10.51 6.05
C VAL A 194 -23.60 -11.18 5.48
N VAL A 195 -22.66 -10.38 5.06
CA VAL A 195 -21.34 -10.80 4.59
C VAL A 195 -20.35 -10.50 5.70
N ASP A 196 -19.69 -11.53 6.19
CA ASP A 196 -18.54 -11.38 7.08
C ASP A 196 -17.33 -10.98 6.23
N ILE A 197 -16.65 -9.93 6.61
CA ILE A 197 -15.47 -9.42 5.90
C ILE A 197 -14.30 -9.39 6.87
N ASP A 198 -13.22 -10.05 6.48
CA ASP A 198 -11.94 -10.06 7.18
C ASP A 198 -10.86 -9.42 6.30
N LEU A 199 -10.28 -8.33 6.79
CA LEU A 199 -9.18 -7.63 6.17
C LEU A 199 -7.92 -7.83 7.00
N THR A 200 -6.84 -8.28 6.38
CA THR A 200 -5.49 -8.19 6.93
C THR A 200 -4.63 -7.36 6.00
N SER A 201 -3.99 -6.32 6.52
CA SER A 201 -3.13 -5.45 5.74
C SER A 201 -1.89 -5.02 6.50
N ARG A 202 -0.76 -4.99 5.79
CA ARG A 202 0.51 -4.45 6.28
C ARG A 202 0.75 -3.08 5.66
N LEU A 203 0.99 -2.09 6.50
CA LEU A 203 1.30 -0.73 6.09
C LEU A 203 2.66 -0.31 6.65
N THR A 204 3.42 0.45 5.87
CA THR A 204 4.72 1.00 6.27
C THR A 204 4.68 2.53 6.22
N ASP A 205 5.39 3.19 7.14
CA ASP A 205 5.61 4.64 7.12
C ASP A 205 6.82 5.06 6.28
N ALA A 206 7.56 4.10 5.73
CA ALA A 206 8.65 4.41 4.83
C ALA A 206 8.12 5.17 3.62
N PRO A 207 8.84 6.22 3.16
CA PRO A 207 8.49 6.85 1.91
C PRO A 207 8.46 5.75 0.85
N LYS A 208 7.32 5.58 0.19
CA LYS A 208 7.28 4.78 -1.02
C LYS A 208 8.41 5.33 -1.89
N MET A 209 9.40 4.51 -2.18
CA MET A 209 10.24 4.76 -3.33
C MET A 209 9.22 4.82 -4.46
N ALA A 210 8.89 6.04 -4.89
CA ALA A 210 8.06 6.24 -6.05
C ALA A 210 8.72 5.37 -7.11
N ASN A 211 7.96 4.45 -7.71
CA ASN A 211 8.39 3.88 -8.97
C ASN A 211 8.42 5.05 -9.96
N GLY A 212 9.52 5.78 -9.95
CA GLY A 212 10.03 6.64 -10.99
C GLY A 212 11.31 5.96 -11.44
N ASP A 213 11.30 5.52 -12.68
CA ASP A 213 12.48 5.46 -13.53
C ASP A 213 13.53 4.43 -13.03
N GLY A 214 13.50 3.20 -13.55
CA GLY A 214 14.28 2.93 -14.76
C GLY A 214 15.73 3.27 -14.49
N CYS A 215 16.58 2.25 -14.23
CA CYS A 215 18.04 2.35 -14.11
C CYS A 215 18.49 3.77 -13.81
N GLY A 216 18.48 4.14 -12.52
CA GLY A 216 18.81 5.49 -12.10
C GLY A 216 19.92 6.01 -12.98
N ALA A 217 19.62 7.11 -13.67
CA ALA A 217 20.59 7.95 -14.32
C ALA A 217 21.49 8.58 -13.22
N GLY A 218 22.15 7.75 -12.40
CA GLY A 218 23.59 7.79 -12.44
C GLY A 218 23.95 7.58 -13.90
N GLY A 219 23.99 8.69 -14.65
CA GLY A 219 24.70 8.68 -15.91
C GLY A 219 26.02 7.97 -15.65
N CYS A 220 26.51 7.25 -16.65
CA CYS A 220 27.96 7.17 -16.80
C CYS A 220 28.44 8.60 -16.56
N GLY A 221 29.08 8.82 -15.41
CA GLY A 221 29.45 10.15 -14.95
C GLY A 221 30.08 10.80 -16.15
N GLY A 222 29.54 11.96 -16.54
CA GLY A 222 29.96 12.62 -17.76
C GLY A 222 31.48 12.54 -17.83
N CYS A 223 32.00 12.14 -18.99
CA CYS A 223 33.40 12.29 -19.29
C CYS A 223 33.69 13.79 -19.15
N GLY A 224 34.02 14.21 -17.92
CA GLY A 224 34.70 15.45 -17.66
C GLY A 224 35.93 15.44 -18.55
N ALA A 225 36.34 16.62 -19.00
CA ALA A 225 37.44 16.82 -19.94
C ALA A 225 38.82 16.44 -19.35
N GLY A 226 38.95 15.23 -18.81
CA GLY A 226 40.12 14.68 -18.15
C GLY A 226 40.06 13.15 -18.18
N GLY A 227 40.56 12.59 -19.30
CA GLY A 227 41.23 11.29 -19.40
C GLY A 227 40.49 10.02 -18.96
N CYS A 228 40.31 9.08 -19.90
CA CYS A 228 40.15 7.66 -19.59
C CYS A 228 41.38 7.15 -18.81
N GLY A 229 41.30 7.16 -17.48
CA GLY A 229 42.25 6.49 -16.60
C GLY A 229 41.96 4.99 -16.55
N SER A 230 42.80 4.23 -17.25
CA SER A 230 43.04 2.78 -17.17
C SER A 230 41.91 1.89 -16.63
N CYS A 231 41.31 1.09 -17.52
CA CYS A 231 40.75 -0.20 -17.14
C CYS A 231 41.87 -1.06 -16.54
N GLY A 232 41.79 -1.30 -15.23
CA GLY A 232 42.65 -2.25 -14.55
C GLY A 232 42.53 -3.65 -15.17
N ALA A 233 43.66 -4.36 -15.23
CA ALA A 233 43.75 -5.73 -15.70
C ALA A 233 42.89 -6.66 -14.83
N GLY A 234 41.67 -6.91 -15.28
CA GLY A 234 40.69 -7.77 -14.60
C GLY A 234 39.37 -7.70 -15.36
N GLY A 235 39.29 -8.46 -16.44
CA GLY A 235 38.27 -8.34 -17.48
C GLY A 235 36.83 -8.41 -16.98
N CYS A 236 35.96 -7.65 -17.67
CA CYS A 236 34.52 -7.90 -17.68
C CYS A 236 34.30 -9.29 -18.28
N GLY A 237 33.81 -10.23 -17.46
CA GLY A 237 33.28 -11.50 -17.92
C GLY A 237 32.22 -11.26 -18.99
N GLY A 238 32.35 -12.00 -20.09
CA GLY A 238 31.71 -11.70 -21.36
C GLY A 238 30.19 -11.63 -21.36
N CYS A 239 29.65 -10.69 -22.13
CA CYS A 239 28.35 -10.84 -22.76
C CYS A 239 28.47 -11.92 -23.84
N GLY A 240 27.65 -12.96 -23.71
CA GLY A 240 27.67 -14.14 -24.56
C GLY A 240 27.38 -13.87 -26.03
N ALA A 241 27.81 -14.82 -26.85
CA ALA A 241 27.41 -14.97 -28.24
C ALA A 241 25.88 -15.11 -28.33
N GLY A 242 25.22 -14.08 -28.84
CA GLY A 242 23.77 -14.01 -28.91
C GLY A 242 23.29 -12.70 -29.56
N GLY A 243 23.63 -12.55 -30.83
CA GLY A 243 23.15 -11.57 -31.82
C GLY A 243 22.32 -10.36 -31.37
N CYS A 244 22.91 -9.16 -31.50
CA CYS A 244 22.15 -7.97 -31.87
C CYS A 244 22.00 -7.97 -33.40
N GLY A 245 20.90 -8.55 -33.88
CA GLY A 245 20.48 -8.46 -35.27
C GLY A 245 19.88 -7.09 -35.58
N SER A 246 20.31 -6.52 -36.71
CA SER A 246 19.69 -5.44 -37.48
C SER A 246 19.73 -4.01 -36.90
N CYS A 247 20.79 -3.29 -37.24
CA CYS A 247 20.68 -1.86 -37.57
C CYS A 247 20.73 -1.75 -39.10
N GLY A 248 19.66 -1.20 -39.67
CA GLY A 248 19.41 -1.13 -41.10
C GLY A 248 20.34 -0.18 -41.85
N ALA A 249 20.57 -0.56 -43.11
CA ALA A 249 20.91 0.22 -44.30
C ALA A 249 21.51 1.64 -44.14
N GLY A 250 22.76 1.78 -44.57
CA GLY A 250 23.29 3.03 -45.10
C GLY A 250 24.73 3.32 -44.68
N GLY A 251 25.71 3.01 -45.54
CA GLY A 251 27.07 3.53 -45.40
C GLY A 251 28.16 2.49 -45.69
N SER A 252 28.60 2.47 -46.94
CA SER A 252 29.77 1.76 -47.46
C SER A 252 31.07 2.20 -46.79
N GLY A 253 31.83 1.24 -46.21
CA GLY A 253 33.20 1.43 -45.75
C GLY A 253 33.81 0.08 -45.36
N GLY A 254 34.79 -0.40 -46.12
CA GLY A 254 35.14 -1.82 -46.26
C GLY A 254 35.80 -2.52 -45.06
N CYS A 255 35.53 -3.82 -44.94
CA CYS A 255 36.38 -4.76 -44.22
C CYS A 255 37.54 -5.17 -45.14
N GLY A 256 38.72 -4.56 -44.92
CA GLY A 256 39.99 -5.01 -45.47
C GLY A 256 40.51 -6.23 -44.70
N ALA A 257 41.04 -7.19 -45.45
CA ALA A 257 41.45 -8.52 -45.01
C ALA A 257 42.78 -8.55 -44.22
N GLY A 258 42.93 -9.60 -43.40
CA GLY A 258 44.19 -10.07 -42.81
C GLY A 258 44.25 -9.78 -41.31
N GLY A 259 44.42 -10.74 -40.40
CA GLY A 259 44.67 -12.18 -40.46
C GLY A 259 45.04 -12.57 -39.03
N CYS A 260 44.49 -13.66 -38.49
CA CYS A 260 44.87 -14.18 -37.18
C CYS A 260 46.05 -15.15 -37.31
N GLY A 261 47.13 -14.84 -36.61
CA GLY A 261 48.34 -15.61 -36.34
C GLY A 261 49.30 -14.62 -35.66
N GLU A 262 49.83 -14.84 -34.46
CA GLU A 262 50.39 -16.04 -33.83
C GLU A 262 49.88 -16.24 -32.39
#